data_AF-A0AAV2GZK9-F1
#
_entry.id   AF-A0AAV2GZK9-F1
#
_cell.length_a   1.000
_cell.length_b   1.000
_cell.length_c   1.000
_cell.angle_alpha   90.00
_cell.angle_beta   90.00
_cell.angle_gamma   90.00
#
_symmetry.space_group_name_H-M   'P 1'
#
loop_
_entity.id
_entity.type
_entity.pdbx_description
1 polymer ?
#
loop_
_entity_poly.entity_id
_entity_poly.type
_entity_poly.pdbx_seq_one_letter_code
_entity_poly.pdbx_strand_id
1 'polypeptide(L)'
;MVGSPLSPQDAAAQLTAFKSYVQLIADTTAGIVEKKLKAAQELSENFESVVALPQYPQFLAELMRVFLKILDEGEPQFIAEQNIQQLRKLLLEIIHRIPCNDHLKKYVQQILTLMFRLLKIENEDNVLVCIRIILELHKQYRPQMNEEITEFMKFVKGIYSNLPNHLPRIFEPRSQKKVKDLTDINVEVWLQDIFTVTTVLTD
;
A
#
# COMPACT_ATOMS: atom_id res chain seq x y z
N MET A 1 -30.17 -10.90 11.72
CA MET A 1 -30.79 -11.18 10.41
C MET A 1 -29.67 -11.63 9.47
N VAL A 2 -29.61 -12.91 9.15
CA VAL A 2 -28.63 -13.44 8.18
C VAL A 2 -29.12 -13.01 6.81
N GLY A 3 -28.33 -12.19 6.10
CA GLY A 3 -28.69 -11.68 4.78
C GLY A 3 -29.01 -12.83 3.83
N SER A 4 -30.11 -12.69 3.07
CA SER A 4 -30.48 -13.65 2.04
C SER A 4 -29.29 -13.91 1.10
N PRO A 5 -29.00 -15.17 0.74
CA PRO A 5 -27.91 -15.46 -0.19
C PRO A 5 -28.16 -14.75 -1.53
N LEU A 6 -27.14 -14.03 -2.01
CA LEU A 6 -27.14 -13.37 -3.33
C LEU A 6 -27.52 -14.38 -4.42
N SER A 7 -28.31 -13.92 -5.40
CA SER A 7 -28.67 -14.80 -6.52
C SER A 7 -27.41 -15.17 -7.33
N PRO A 8 -27.37 -16.35 -7.97
CA PRO A 8 -26.21 -16.75 -8.78
C PRO A 8 -25.90 -15.79 -9.95
N GLN A 9 -26.92 -15.11 -10.49
CA GLN A 9 -26.75 -14.10 -11.54
C GLN A 9 -26.08 -12.83 -11.01
N ASP A 10 -26.48 -12.38 -9.82
CA ASP A 10 -25.88 -11.20 -9.18
C ASP A 10 -24.41 -11.45 -8.83
N ALA A 11 -24.10 -12.64 -8.30
CA ALA A 11 -22.72 -13.04 -7.98
C ALA A 11 -21.79 -13.05 -9.22
N ALA A 12 -22.31 -13.50 -10.37
CA ALA A 12 -21.55 -13.53 -11.62
C ALA A 12 -21.31 -12.12 -12.19
N ALA A 13 -22.32 -11.24 -12.13
CA ALA A 13 -22.19 -9.84 -12.52
C ALA A 13 -21.18 -9.11 -11.63
N GLN A 14 -21.25 -9.34 -10.32
CA GLN A 14 -20.34 -8.76 -9.33
C GLN A 14 -18.88 -9.17 -9.61
N LEU A 15 -18.63 -10.46 -9.81
CA LEU A 15 -17.29 -10.97 -10.14
C LEU A 15 -16.73 -10.35 -11.42
N THR A 16 -17.59 -10.15 -12.43
CA THR A 16 -17.21 -9.51 -13.69
C THR A 16 -16.80 -8.06 -13.46
N ALA A 17 -17.56 -7.31 -12.65
CA ALA A 17 -17.20 -5.94 -12.28
C ALA A 17 -15.85 -5.87 -11.56
N PHE A 18 -15.59 -6.75 -10.60
CA PHE A 18 -14.32 -6.76 -9.87
C PHE A 18 -13.12 -7.08 -10.74
N LYS A 19 -13.26 -8.02 -11.68
CA LYS A 19 -12.21 -8.30 -12.67
C LYS A 19 -11.92 -7.07 -13.52
N SER A 20 -12.96 -6.36 -13.96
CA SER A 20 -12.81 -5.09 -14.69
C SER A 20 -12.11 -4.02 -13.88
N TYR A 21 -12.36 -3.92 -12.56
CA TYR A 21 -11.63 -3.00 -11.69
C TYR A 21 -10.14 -3.36 -11.58
N VAL A 22 -9.80 -4.63 -11.39
CA VAL A 22 -8.40 -5.08 -11.34
C VAL A 22 -7.69 -4.83 -12.68
N GLN A 23 -8.38 -5.02 -13.81
CA GLN A 23 -7.85 -4.69 -15.14
C GLN A 23 -7.62 -3.19 -15.31
N LEU A 24 -8.56 -2.33 -14.88
CA LEU A 24 -8.39 -0.88 -14.95
C LEU A 24 -7.21 -0.39 -14.09
N ILE A 25 -7.04 -0.97 -12.90
CA ILE A 25 -5.89 -0.68 -12.02
C ILE A 25 -4.57 -1.03 -12.72
N ALA A 26 -4.55 -2.17 -13.43
CA ALA A 26 -3.38 -2.67 -14.17
C ALA A 26 -3.04 -1.87 -15.45
N ASP A 27 -3.97 -1.08 -15.97
CA ASP A 27 -3.82 -0.34 -17.23
C ASP A 27 -2.66 0.67 -17.17
N THR A 28 -1.68 0.59 -18.07
CA THR A 28 -0.49 1.46 -18.05
C THR A 28 -0.68 2.80 -18.76
N THR A 29 -1.90 3.13 -19.21
CA THR A 29 -2.21 4.40 -19.87
C THR A 29 -1.86 5.58 -18.97
N ALA A 30 -1.21 6.61 -19.53
CA ALA A 30 -0.88 7.82 -18.80
C ALA A 30 -2.15 8.64 -18.48
N GLY A 31 -2.17 9.34 -17.34
CA GLY A 31 -3.26 10.26 -16.98
C GLY A 31 -4.56 9.63 -16.48
N ILE A 32 -4.63 8.31 -16.31
CA ILE A 32 -5.83 7.62 -15.78
C ILE A 32 -5.75 7.26 -14.29
N VAL A 33 -4.77 7.80 -13.55
CA VAL A 33 -4.55 7.46 -12.12
C VAL A 33 -5.80 7.69 -11.28
N GLU A 34 -6.55 8.76 -11.53
CA GLU A 34 -7.81 9.03 -10.82
C GLU A 34 -8.84 7.92 -11.06
N LYS A 35 -8.94 7.40 -12.29
CA LYS A 35 -9.85 6.28 -12.61
C LYS A 35 -9.40 4.99 -11.93
N LYS A 36 -8.10 4.74 -11.85
CA LYS A 36 -7.54 3.59 -11.10
C LYS A 36 -7.86 3.68 -9.62
N LEU A 37 -7.70 4.87 -9.03
CA LEU A 37 -8.03 5.13 -7.63
C LEU A 37 -9.50 4.85 -7.35
N LYS A 38 -10.41 5.37 -8.19
CA LYS A 38 -11.85 5.09 -8.09
C LYS A 38 -12.15 3.59 -8.17
N ALA A 39 -11.56 2.87 -9.13
CA ALA A 39 -11.73 1.42 -9.22
C ALA A 39 -11.19 0.67 -7.99
N ALA A 40 -10.07 1.11 -7.42
CA ALA A 40 -9.53 0.53 -6.19
C ALA A 40 -10.43 0.81 -4.97
N GLN A 41 -11.06 1.98 -4.91
CA GLN A 41 -12.03 2.32 -3.86
C GLN A 41 -13.27 1.42 -3.93
N GLU A 42 -13.88 1.30 -5.11
CA GLU A 42 -15.03 0.42 -5.37
C GLU A 42 -14.70 -1.05 -5.04
N LEU A 43 -13.49 -1.50 -5.41
CA LEU A 43 -12.97 -2.82 -5.08
C LEU A 43 -12.83 -3.03 -3.57
N SER A 44 -12.29 -2.03 -2.86
CA SER A 44 -12.05 -2.07 -1.41
C SER A 44 -13.37 -2.14 -0.63
N GLU A 45 -14.34 -1.30 -0.97
CA GLU A 45 -15.64 -1.25 -0.29
C GLU A 45 -16.37 -2.58 -0.34
N ASN A 46 -16.29 -3.27 -1.48
CA ASN A 46 -17.02 -4.52 -1.69
C ASN A 46 -16.14 -5.77 -1.56
N PHE A 47 -14.90 -5.65 -1.08
CA PHE A 47 -13.92 -6.74 -1.10
C PHE A 47 -14.38 -8.02 -0.38
N GLU A 48 -15.08 -7.87 0.76
CA GLU A 48 -15.58 -9.00 1.56
C GLU A 48 -16.55 -9.89 0.78
N SER A 49 -17.36 -9.30 -0.09
CA SER A 49 -18.29 -10.06 -0.94
C SER A 49 -17.56 -10.97 -1.92
N VAL A 50 -16.39 -10.54 -2.43
CA VAL A 50 -15.57 -11.32 -3.36
C VAL A 50 -14.93 -12.52 -2.66
N VAL A 51 -14.50 -12.33 -1.42
CA VAL A 51 -13.91 -13.40 -0.59
C VAL A 51 -14.88 -14.58 -0.41
N ALA A 52 -16.18 -14.30 -0.36
CA ALA A 52 -17.21 -15.32 -0.20
C ALA A 52 -17.51 -16.10 -1.50
N LEU A 53 -17.00 -15.67 -2.65
CA LEU A 53 -17.28 -16.30 -3.94
C LEU A 53 -16.40 -17.54 -4.18
N PRO A 54 -16.93 -18.59 -4.85
CA PRO A 54 -16.14 -19.77 -5.22
C PRO A 54 -14.92 -19.45 -6.10
N GLN A 55 -14.97 -18.35 -6.87
CA GLN A 55 -13.91 -17.93 -7.78
C GLN A 55 -12.82 -17.09 -7.11
N TYR A 56 -12.93 -16.84 -5.79
CA TYR A 56 -11.95 -16.09 -5.01
C TYR A 56 -10.50 -16.51 -5.26
N PRO A 57 -10.12 -17.80 -5.35
CA PRO A 57 -8.71 -18.19 -5.54
C PRO A 57 -8.12 -17.72 -6.87
N GLN A 58 -8.93 -17.68 -7.94
CA GLN A 58 -8.53 -17.18 -9.25
C GLN A 58 -8.42 -15.66 -9.23
N PHE A 59 -9.42 -14.99 -8.65
CA PHE A 59 -9.42 -13.54 -8.50
C PHE A 59 -8.22 -13.06 -7.66
N LEU A 60 -7.93 -13.72 -6.54
CA LEU A 60 -6.79 -13.42 -5.68
C LEU A 60 -5.46 -13.52 -6.45
N ALA A 61 -5.32 -14.50 -7.34
CA ALA A 61 -4.11 -14.63 -8.16
C ALA A 61 -3.90 -13.42 -9.09
N GLU A 62 -4.97 -12.95 -9.73
CA GLU A 62 -4.92 -11.77 -10.58
C GLU A 62 -4.64 -10.50 -9.77
N LEU A 63 -5.32 -10.34 -8.63
CA LEU A 63 -5.14 -9.21 -7.73
C LEU A 63 -3.70 -9.13 -7.21
N MET A 64 -3.14 -10.25 -6.72
CA MET A 64 -1.74 -10.30 -6.26
C MET A 64 -0.75 -9.93 -7.36
N ARG A 65 -0.93 -10.47 -8.56
CA ARG A 65 -0.06 -10.13 -9.71
C ARG A 65 -0.06 -8.63 -10.00
N VAL A 66 -1.23 -8.00 -10.00
CA VAL A 66 -1.37 -6.57 -10.32
C VAL A 66 -0.85 -5.70 -9.19
N PHE A 67 -1.26 -5.98 -7.96
CA PHE A 67 -0.97 -5.10 -6.82
C PHE A 67 0.51 -5.13 -6.47
N LEU A 68 1.12 -6.32 -6.40
CA LEU A 68 2.53 -6.45 -6.12
C LEU A 68 3.35 -5.77 -7.23
N LYS A 69 2.98 -5.92 -8.50
CA LYS A 69 3.67 -5.25 -9.62
C LYS A 69 3.64 -3.72 -9.48
N ILE A 70 2.48 -3.14 -9.21
CA ILE A 70 2.35 -1.67 -9.09
C ILE A 70 3.15 -1.13 -7.92
N LEU A 71 3.11 -1.81 -6.78
CA LEU A 71 3.86 -1.43 -5.59
C LEU A 71 5.38 -1.66 -5.78
N ASP A 72 5.77 -2.66 -6.55
CA ASP A 72 7.17 -3.03 -6.80
C ASP A 72 7.86 -2.13 -7.84
N GLU A 73 7.19 -1.87 -8.96
CA GLU A 73 7.74 -1.10 -10.10
C GLU A 73 7.43 0.40 -10.03
N GLY A 74 6.43 0.81 -9.24
CA GLY A 74 6.05 2.21 -9.12
C GLY A 74 6.90 2.98 -8.11
N GLU A 75 7.16 4.26 -8.40
CA GLU A 75 7.92 5.16 -7.53
C GLU A 75 7.15 5.52 -6.24
N PRO A 76 7.83 5.59 -5.07
CA PRO A 76 7.26 6.13 -3.84
C PRO A 76 6.78 7.57 -4.02
N GLN A 77 5.68 7.92 -3.36
CA GLN A 77 5.04 9.22 -3.48
C GLN A 77 4.93 9.86 -2.09
N PHE A 78 5.31 11.12 -1.96
CA PHE A 78 5.45 11.78 -0.65
C PHE A 78 4.51 12.98 -0.46
N ILE A 79 3.67 13.27 -1.47
CA ILE A 79 2.63 14.30 -1.39
C ILE A 79 1.29 13.58 -1.20
N ALA A 80 0.62 13.83 -0.07
CA ALA A 80 -0.57 13.10 0.35
C ALA A 80 -1.77 13.30 -0.60
N GLU A 81 -1.87 14.47 -1.21
CA GLU A 81 -2.93 14.86 -2.13
C GLU A 81 -2.80 14.20 -3.52
N GLN A 82 -1.65 13.60 -3.84
CA GLN A 82 -1.46 12.94 -5.11
C GLN A 82 -2.29 11.64 -5.17
N ASN A 83 -3.13 11.52 -6.20
CA ASN A 83 -3.94 10.31 -6.43
C ASN A 83 -3.11 9.03 -6.50
N ILE A 84 -1.86 9.12 -6.97
CA ILE A 84 -0.95 7.96 -7.01
C ILE A 84 -0.53 7.52 -5.60
N GLN A 85 -0.31 8.45 -4.67
CA GLN A 85 -0.01 8.12 -3.26
C GLN A 85 -1.22 7.45 -2.60
N GLN A 86 -2.42 8.02 -2.79
CA GLN A 86 -3.66 7.46 -2.27
C GLN A 86 -3.92 6.05 -2.82
N LEU A 87 -3.65 5.84 -4.12
CA LEU A 87 -3.75 4.53 -4.75
C LEU A 87 -2.77 3.54 -4.11
N ARG A 88 -1.48 3.88 -3.98
CA ARG A 88 -0.46 3.01 -3.37
C ARG A 88 -0.88 2.58 -1.96
N LYS A 89 -1.30 3.53 -1.12
CA LYS A 89 -1.78 3.26 0.24
C LYS A 89 -2.98 2.31 0.25
N LEU A 90 -3.98 2.57 -0.60
CA LEU A 90 -5.18 1.76 -0.69
C LEU A 90 -4.89 0.32 -1.14
N LEU A 91 -3.96 0.12 -2.08
CA LEU A 91 -3.53 -1.23 -2.48
C LEU A 91 -2.92 -2.00 -1.29
N LEU A 92 -2.08 -1.35 -0.48
CA LEU A 92 -1.53 -1.95 0.74
C LEU A 92 -2.64 -2.28 1.76
N GLU A 93 -3.60 -1.38 1.97
CA GLU A 93 -4.72 -1.59 2.88
C GLU A 93 -5.61 -2.75 2.44
N ILE A 94 -5.85 -2.90 1.12
CA ILE A 94 -6.57 -4.06 0.58
C ILE A 94 -5.76 -5.34 0.82
N ILE A 95 -4.44 -5.35 0.59
CA ILE A 95 -3.57 -6.52 0.88
C ILE A 95 -3.69 -6.91 2.36
N HIS A 96 -3.67 -5.93 3.27
CA HIS A 96 -3.82 -6.16 4.70
C HIS A 96 -5.18 -6.77 5.08
N ARG A 97 -6.25 -6.47 4.32
CA ARG A 97 -7.60 -7.02 4.54
C ARG A 97 -7.80 -8.41 3.96
N ILE A 98 -6.85 -8.97 3.21
CA ILE A 98 -6.99 -10.31 2.64
C ILE A 98 -7.00 -11.36 3.76
N PRO A 99 -8.01 -12.26 3.81
CA PRO A 99 -8.07 -13.29 4.82
C PRO A 99 -6.84 -14.21 4.77
N CYS A 100 -6.28 -14.50 5.94
CA CYS A 100 -5.15 -15.41 6.08
C CYS A 100 -5.57 -16.88 5.95
N ASN A 101 -5.93 -17.30 4.74
CA ASN A 101 -6.30 -18.67 4.39
C ASN A 101 -5.25 -19.36 3.49
N ASP A 102 -5.46 -20.65 3.19
CA ASP A 102 -4.53 -21.43 2.36
C ASP A 102 -4.34 -20.87 0.95
N HIS A 103 -5.30 -20.10 0.42
CA HIS A 103 -5.15 -19.45 -0.88
C HIS A 103 -4.16 -18.29 -0.85
N LEU A 104 -4.07 -17.55 0.27
CA LEU A 104 -3.09 -16.48 0.46
C LEU A 104 -1.69 -17.03 0.73
N LYS A 105 -1.59 -18.19 1.40
CA LYS A 105 -0.32 -18.80 1.84
C LYS A 105 0.78 -18.84 0.76
N LYS A 106 0.41 -19.12 -0.49
CA LYS A 106 1.36 -19.18 -1.63
C LYS A 106 1.98 -17.83 -2.03
N TYR A 107 1.40 -16.71 -1.60
CA TYR A 107 1.90 -15.36 -1.88
C TYR A 107 2.65 -14.74 -0.70
N VAL A 108 2.60 -15.35 0.48
CA VAL A 108 3.15 -14.79 1.74
C VAL A 108 4.62 -14.38 1.58
N GLN A 109 5.45 -15.22 0.97
CA GLN A 109 6.86 -14.89 0.76
C GLN A 109 7.02 -13.65 -0.13
N GLN A 110 6.31 -13.58 -1.25
CA GLN A 110 6.37 -12.43 -2.17
C GLN A 110 5.89 -11.14 -1.50
N ILE A 111 4.81 -11.23 -0.70
CA ILE A 111 4.29 -10.09 0.05
C ILE A 111 5.33 -9.62 1.07
N LEU A 112 5.91 -10.52 1.87
CA LEU A 112 6.89 -10.16 2.90
C LEU A 112 8.15 -9.54 2.30
N THR A 113 8.71 -10.12 1.24
CA THR A 113 9.85 -9.57 0.52
C THR A 113 9.57 -8.14 0.06
N LEU A 114 8.41 -7.91 -0.55
CA LEU A 114 8.03 -6.57 -0.99
C LEU A 114 7.84 -5.62 0.20
N MET A 115 7.11 -6.02 1.25
CA MET A 115 6.89 -5.16 2.42
C MET A 115 8.21 -4.74 3.06
N PHE A 116 9.17 -5.66 3.27
CA PHE A 116 10.49 -5.33 3.84
C PHE A 116 11.27 -4.33 2.98
N ARG A 117 11.15 -4.41 1.66
CA ARG A 117 11.74 -3.42 0.75
C ARG A 117 11.05 -2.07 0.88
N LEU A 118 9.71 -2.05 0.89
CA LEU A 118 8.91 -0.83 1.01
C LEU A 118 9.18 -0.07 2.32
N LEU A 119 9.49 -0.77 3.43
CA LEU A 119 9.90 -0.13 4.69
C LEU A 119 11.07 0.85 4.55
N LYS A 120 11.92 0.69 3.52
CA LYS A 120 13.13 1.50 3.31
C LYS A 120 12.90 2.72 2.40
N ILE A 121 11.83 2.73 1.59
CA ILE A 121 11.65 3.70 0.50
C ILE A 121 10.31 4.43 0.52
N GLU A 122 9.30 3.88 1.21
CA GLU A 122 7.98 4.50 1.30
C GLU A 122 7.89 5.56 2.41
N ASN A 123 6.89 6.42 2.31
CA ASN A 123 6.53 7.35 3.39
C ASN A 123 5.93 6.62 4.61
N GLU A 124 5.86 7.32 5.73
CA GLU A 124 5.41 6.82 7.03
C GLU A 124 4.00 6.20 7.02
N ASP A 125 3.09 6.74 6.21
CA ASP A 125 1.71 6.29 6.09
C ASP A 125 1.66 4.88 5.47
N ASN A 126 2.40 4.69 4.38
CA ASN A 126 2.50 3.41 3.68
C ASN A 126 3.32 2.39 4.50
N VAL A 127 4.42 2.84 5.13
CA VAL A 127 5.27 2.02 6.03
C VAL A 127 4.46 1.45 7.19
N LEU A 128 3.55 2.23 7.78
CA LEU A 128 2.70 1.76 8.88
C LEU A 128 1.82 0.59 8.45
N VAL A 129 1.26 0.63 7.24
CA VAL A 129 0.47 -0.49 6.69
C VAL A 129 1.37 -1.69 6.39
N CYS A 130 2.56 -1.48 5.83
CA CYS A 130 3.54 -2.54 5.58
C CYS A 130 3.90 -3.30 6.88
N ILE A 131 4.14 -2.59 7.98
CA ILE A 131 4.42 -3.21 9.30
C ILE A 131 3.24 -4.07 9.75
N ARG A 132 1.99 -3.58 9.61
CA ARG A 132 0.80 -4.36 9.98
C ARG A 132 0.67 -5.64 9.16
N ILE A 133 0.90 -5.58 7.86
CA ILE A 133 0.92 -6.75 6.97
C ILE A 133 1.99 -7.74 7.44
N ILE A 134 3.22 -7.29 7.66
CA ILE A 134 4.32 -8.13 8.13
C ILE A 134 3.94 -8.84 9.43
N LEU A 135 3.43 -8.10 10.43
CA LEU A 135 3.04 -8.65 11.73
C LEU A 135 1.94 -9.71 11.61
N GLU A 136 0.87 -9.44 10.86
CA GLU A 136 -0.25 -10.36 10.71
C GLU A 136 0.18 -11.64 9.98
N LEU A 137 0.97 -11.53 8.89
CA LEU A 137 1.47 -12.71 8.17
C LEU A 137 2.42 -13.56 9.02
N HIS A 138 3.29 -12.94 9.83
CA HIS A 138 4.17 -13.66 10.74
C HIS A 138 3.39 -14.37 11.86
N LYS A 139 2.37 -13.71 12.40
CA LYS A 139 1.48 -14.27 13.43
C LYS A 139 0.73 -15.50 12.92
N GLN A 140 0.17 -15.43 11.71
CA GLN A 140 -0.68 -16.48 11.17
C GLN A 140 0.11 -17.67 10.61
N TYR A 141 1.14 -17.39 9.80
CA TYR A 141 1.83 -18.44 9.04
C TYR A 141 3.13 -18.92 9.68
N ARG A 142 3.71 -18.16 10.63
CA ARG A 142 5.02 -18.44 11.22
C ARG A 142 6.07 -18.82 10.17
N PRO A 143 6.29 -17.96 9.15
CA PRO A 143 7.28 -18.24 8.11
C PRO A 143 8.66 -18.43 8.76
N GLN A 144 9.52 -19.20 8.10
CA GLN A 144 10.88 -19.42 8.58
C GLN A 144 11.64 -18.10 8.64
N MET A 145 12.50 -17.97 9.63
CA MET A 145 13.40 -16.82 9.74
C MET A 145 14.31 -16.80 8.51
N ASN A 146 14.29 -15.71 7.76
CA ASN A 146 15.11 -15.52 6.56
C ASN A 146 16.09 -14.34 6.71
N GLU A 147 16.96 -14.15 5.72
CA GLU A 147 17.94 -13.06 5.73
C GLU A 147 17.28 -11.67 5.77
N GLU A 148 16.08 -11.52 5.21
CA GLU A 148 15.34 -10.25 5.18
C GLU A 148 15.02 -9.74 6.58
N ILE A 149 14.68 -10.63 7.52
CA ILE A 149 14.44 -10.23 8.92
C ILE A 149 15.73 -9.72 9.57
N THR A 150 16.87 -10.34 9.26
CA THR A 150 18.17 -9.88 9.74
C THR A 150 18.51 -8.49 9.19
N GLU A 151 18.27 -8.27 7.90
CA GLU A 151 18.44 -6.95 7.27
C GLU A 151 17.50 -5.90 7.86
N PHE A 152 16.24 -6.26 8.11
CA PHE A 152 15.27 -5.38 8.74
C PHE A 152 15.73 -4.96 10.14
N MET A 153 16.20 -5.90 10.96
CA MET A 153 16.72 -5.58 12.30
C MET A 153 17.95 -4.66 12.24
N LYS A 154 18.84 -4.86 11.25
CA LYS A 154 19.98 -3.96 11.01
C LYS A 154 19.50 -2.57 10.58
N PHE A 155 18.50 -2.49 9.72
CA PHE A 155 17.90 -1.24 9.27
C PHE A 155 17.28 -0.46 10.43
N VAL A 156 16.44 -1.10 11.25
CA VAL A 156 15.84 -0.49 12.45
C VAL A 156 16.91 -0.01 13.42
N LYS A 157 17.93 -0.83 13.69
CA LYS A 157 19.08 -0.42 14.51
C LYS A 157 19.76 0.83 13.93
N GLY A 158 19.93 0.90 12.61
CA GLY A 158 20.48 2.05 11.92
C GLY A 158 19.67 3.33 12.15
N ILE A 159 18.34 3.27 11.99
CA ILE A 159 17.43 4.40 12.25
C ILE A 159 17.62 4.92 13.68
N TYR A 160 17.52 4.04 14.68
CA TYR A 160 17.64 4.44 16.08
C TYR A 160 19.04 4.93 16.45
N SER A 161 20.09 4.39 15.82
CA SER A 161 21.46 4.85 16.04
C SER A 161 21.71 6.24 15.45
N ASN A 162 21.06 6.56 14.33
CA ASN A 162 21.17 7.87 13.69
C ASN A 162 20.20 8.91 14.27
N LEU A 163 19.13 8.49 14.93
CA LEU A 163 18.10 9.37 15.49
C LEU A 163 18.66 10.56 16.29
N PRO A 164 19.67 10.41 17.17
CA PRO A 164 20.26 11.55 17.88
C PRO A 164 20.74 12.70 16.99
N ASN A 165 21.23 12.39 15.78
CA ASN A 165 21.70 13.39 14.81
C ASN A 165 20.55 14.19 14.18
N HIS A 166 19.33 13.64 14.21
CA HIS A 166 18.14 14.24 13.62
C HIS A 166 17.24 14.91 14.66
N LEU A 167 17.42 14.64 15.96
CA LEU A 167 16.59 15.19 17.05
C LEU A 167 16.42 16.72 16.97
N PRO A 168 17.47 17.54 16.79
CA PRO A 168 17.29 18.98 16.72
C PRO A 168 16.36 19.37 15.57
N ARG A 169 16.54 18.76 14.39
CA ARG A 169 15.72 19.04 13.21
C ARG A 169 14.27 18.56 13.37
N ILE A 170 14.04 17.47 14.09
CA ILE A 170 12.68 16.94 14.35
C ILE A 170 11.87 17.90 15.23
N PHE A 171 12.50 18.43 16.29
CA PHE A 171 11.80 19.22 17.32
C PHE A 171 11.92 20.74 17.15
N GLU A 172 12.74 21.22 16.23
CA GLU A 172 12.85 22.65 15.92
C GLU A 172 11.56 23.18 15.30
N PRO A 173 10.99 24.31 15.81
CA PRO A 173 9.84 24.96 15.20
C PRO A 173 10.15 25.40 13.77
N ARG A 174 9.36 24.94 12.80
CA ARG A 174 9.56 25.25 11.38
C ARG A 174 8.56 26.30 10.91
N SER A 175 9.03 27.25 10.11
CA SER A 175 8.16 28.13 9.33
C SER A 175 7.39 27.31 8.29
N GLN A 176 6.15 27.68 8.03
CA GLN A 176 5.36 27.08 6.96
C GLN A 176 6.06 27.27 5.61
N LYS A 177 6.20 26.19 4.85
CA LYS A 177 6.71 26.25 3.49
C LYS A 177 5.58 26.70 2.56
N LYS A 178 5.87 27.72 1.74
CA LYS A 178 4.93 28.23 0.73
C LYS A 178 5.46 27.98 -0.66
N VAL A 179 4.59 27.55 -1.56
CA VAL A 179 4.86 27.36 -2.99
C VAL A 179 3.73 27.97 -3.79
N LYS A 180 3.96 28.30 -5.06
CA LYS A 180 2.87 28.78 -5.93
C LYS A 180 2.03 27.62 -6.43
N ASP A 181 2.70 26.54 -6.84
CA ASP A 181 2.07 25.31 -7.29
C ASP A 181 2.73 24.09 -6.63
N LEU A 182 2.00 22.98 -6.47
CA LEU A 182 2.54 21.73 -5.92
C LEU A 182 3.66 21.14 -6.81
N THR A 183 3.66 21.45 -8.10
CA THR A 183 4.72 21.06 -9.04
C THR A 183 6.06 21.75 -8.77
N ASP A 184 6.07 22.86 -8.03
CA ASP A 184 7.30 23.54 -7.62
C ASP A 184 8.03 22.84 -6.47
N ILE A 185 7.43 21.80 -5.87
CA ILE A 185 8.00 21.09 -4.74
C ILE A 185 9.11 20.15 -5.23
N ASN A 186 10.36 20.48 -4.88
CA ASN A 186 11.47 19.53 -5.00
C ASN A 186 11.47 18.57 -3.79
N VAL A 187 10.78 17.45 -3.95
CA VAL A 187 10.59 16.42 -2.92
C VAL A 187 11.93 15.87 -2.43
N GLU A 188 12.87 15.56 -3.33
CA GLU A 188 14.17 14.98 -2.96
C GLU A 188 14.97 15.88 -2.02
N VAL A 189 15.00 17.18 -2.31
CA VAL A 189 15.68 18.17 -1.45
C VAL A 189 14.94 18.30 -0.13
N TRP A 190 13.61 18.34 -0.16
CA TRP A 190 12.84 18.56 1.05
C TRP A 190 12.94 17.38 2.02
N LEU A 191 12.92 16.14 1.54
CA LEU A 191 13.05 14.93 2.35
C LEU A 191 14.39 14.82 3.10
N GLN A 192 15.44 15.50 2.66
CA GLN A 192 16.72 15.55 3.38
C GLN A 192 16.64 16.38 4.67
N ASP A 193 15.69 17.31 4.71
CA ASP A 193 15.54 18.26 5.80
C ASP A 193 14.25 18.10 6.58
N ILE A 194 13.17 17.55 5.99
CA ILE A 194 11.91 17.27 6.69
C ILE A 194 11.96 15.89 7.35
N PHE A 195 11.79 15.87 8.67
CA PHE A 195 11.74 14.65 9.47
C PHE A 195 10.36 14.41 10.09
N THR A 196 9.40 15.27 9.76
CA THR A 196 8.01 15.27 10.24
C THR A 196 7.08 15.70 9.11
N VAL A 197 5.81 15.31 9.22
CA VAL A 197 4.75 15.75 8.31
C VAL A 197 4.78 17.27 8.20
N THR A 198 4.91 17.76 6.97
CA THR A 198 5.07 19.19 6.69
C THR A 198 3.89 19.68 5.86
N THR A 199 3.09 20.57 6.42
CA THR A 199 2.04 21.26 5.67
C THR A 199 2.65 22.28 4.71
N VAL A 200 2.27 22.20 3.45
CA VAL A 200 2.67 23.14 2.41
C VAL A 200 1.49 24.05 2.10
N LEU A 201 1.71 25.36 2.07
CA LEU A 201 0.69 26.31 1.65
C LEU A 201 0.92 26.67 0.18
N THR A 202 -0.16 26.63 -0.60
CA THR A 202 -0.20 27.16 -1.96
C THR A 202 -0.79 28.57 -1.92
N ASP A 203 -0.15 29.52 -2.60
CA ASP A 203 -0.68 30.89 -2.75
C ASP A 203 -1.96 30.94 -3.61
#